data_AF-A0A0E4BUY0-F1
#
_entry.id   AF-A0A0E4BUY0-F1
#
_cell.length_a   1.000
_cell.length_b   1.000
_cell.length_c   1.000
_cell.angle_alpha   90.00
_cell.angle_beta   90.00
_cell.angle_gamma   90.00
#
_symmetry.space_group_name_H-M   'P 1'
#
loop_
_entity.id
_entity.type
_entity.pdbx_description
1 polymer ?
#
loop_
_entity_poly.entity_id
_entity_poly.type
_entity_poly.pdbx_seq_one_letter_code
_entity_poly.pdbx_strand_id
1 'polypeptide(L)' 'MTKEVKQLTGLIATLRESLESIHKQRANAKLSGAEMGLLDERRNNLLLTIAALDDRLSAVQGLIDLGRPHIIRVH' A
#
# COMPACT_ATOMS: atom_id res chain seq x y z
N MET A 1 -1.55 6.05 19.66
CA MET A 1 -1.73 5.43 18.33
C MET A 1 -2.08 3.96 18.55
N THR A 2 -3.19 3.46 18.00
CA THR A 2 -3.63 2.08 18.18
C THR A 2 -2.69 1.11 17.44
N LYS A 3 -2.61 -0.15 17.91
CA LYS A 3 -1.74 -1.19 17.33
C LYS A 3 -2.01 -1.41 15.83
N GLU A 4 -3.29 -1.40 15.44
CA GLU A 4 -3.70 -1.58 14.04
C GLU A 4 -3.24 -0.43 13.14
N VAL A 5 -3.41 0.83 13.56
CA VAL A 5 -2.91 2.00 12.80
C VAL A 5 -1.40 1.91 12.60
N LYS A 6 -0.65 1.56 13.67
CA LYS A 6 0.81 1.39 13.56
C LYS A 6 1.20 0.29 12.58
N GLN A 7 0.47 -0.83 12.57
CA GLN A 7 0.72 -1.95 11.64
C GLN A 7 0.41 -1.55 10.19
N LEU A 8 -0.73 -0.88 9.95
CA LEU A 8 -1.12 -0.40 8.62
C LEU A 8 -0.11 0.62 8.09
N THR A 9 0.28 1.62 8.88
CA THR A 9 1.29 2.62 8.50
C THR A 9 2.63 1.96 8.16
N GLY A 10 3.09 0.98 8.96
CA GLY A 10 4.32 0.25 8.69
C GLY A 10 4.27 -0.55 7.38
N LEU A 11 3.16 -1.26 7.15
CA LEU A 11 2.96 -2.03 5.91
C LEU A 11 2.94 -1.12 4.68
N ILE A 12 2.20 -0.01 4.74
CA ILE A 12 2.14 0.98 3.66
C ILE A 12 3.54 1.54 3.36
N ALA A 13 4.35 1.83 4.39
CA ALA A 13 5.73 2.30 4.20
C ALA A 13 6.59 1.28 3.44
N THR A 14 6.58 0.01 3.84
CA THR A 14 7.33 -1.06 3.14
C THR A 14 6.87 -1.26 1.69
N LEU A 15 5.57 -1.12 1.41
CA LEU A 15 5.05 -1.20 0.05
C LEU A 15 5.49 0.01 -0.80
N ARG A 16 5.58 1.20 -0.21
CA ARG A 16 6.11 2.40 -0.90
C ARG A 16 7.60 2.25 -1.22
N GLU A 17 8.40 1.66 -0.34
CA GLU A 17 9.80 1.30 -0.64
C GLU A 17 9.90 0.31 -1.81
N SER A 18 8.99 -0.66 -1.85
CA SER A 18 8.91 -1.62 -2.96
C SER A 18 8.57 -0.94 -4.29
N LEU A 19 7.67 0.06 -4.28
CA LEU A 19 7.37 0.89 -5.46
C LEU A 19 8.59 1.71 -5.91
N GLU A 20 9.33 2.30 -4.98
CA GLU A 20 10.55 3.05 -5.30
C GLU A 20 11.60 2.16 -5.97
N SER A 21 11.75 0.92 -5.48
CA SER A 21 12.62 -0.08 -6.12
C SER A 21 12.19 -0.40 -7.56
N ILE A 22 10.89 -0.52 -7.83
CA ILE A 22 10.39 -0.71 -9.21
C ILE A 22 10.67 0.51 -10.07
N HIS A 23 10.51 1.73 -9.55
CA HIS A 23 10.84 2.95 -10.29
C HIS A 23 12.33 3.00 -10.64
N LYS A 24 13.22 2.62 -9.71
CA LYS A 24 14.66 2.50 -9.98
C LYS A 24 14.97 1.43 -11.03
N GLN A 25 14.30 0.28 -10.98
CA GLN A 25 14.45 -0.78 -11.98
C GLN A 25 14.00 -0.30 -13.37
N ARG A 26 12.85 0.38 -13.46
CA ARG A 26 12.29 0.92 -14.70
C ARG A 26 13.16 2.02 -15.32
N ALA A 27 13.90 2.76 -14.51
CA ALA A 27 14.87 3.76 -14.99
C ALA A 27 16.11 3.13 -15.65
N ASN A 28 16.30 1.81 -15.55
CA ASN A 28 17.40 1.12 -16.21
C ASN A 28 17.13 0.99 -17.72
N ALA A 29 17.94 1.65 -18.53
CA ALA A 29 17.81 1.71 -19.99
C ALA A 29 18.03 0.37 -20.73
N LYS A 30 18.34 -0.72 -20.01
CA LYS A 30 18.62 -2.05 -20.59
C LYS A 30 17.41 -2.98 -20.65
N LEU A 31 16.24 -2.55 -20.17
CA LEU A 31 15.06 -3.40 -20.15
C LEU A 31 14.41 -3.53 -21.53
N SER A 32 14.03 -4.76 -21.88
CA SER A 32 13.13 -5.06 -22.99
C SER A 32 11.72 -4.52 -22.71
N GLY A 33 10.94 -4.31 -23.77
CA GLY A 33 9.53 -3.90 -23.66
C GLY A 33 8.69 -4.88 -22.82
N ALA A 34 8.98 -6.19 -22.89
CA ALA A 34 8.30 -7.20 -22.07
C ALA A 34 8.63 -7.07 -20.58
N GLU A 35 9.89 -6.76 -20.25
CA GLU A 35 10.34 -6.54 -18.87
C GLU A 35 9.76 -5.25 -18.30
N MET A 36 9.68 -4.19 -19.10
CA MET A 36 8.98 -2.96 -18.73
C MET A 36 7.49 -3.21 -18.46
N GLY A 37 6.82 -4.00 -19.30
CA GLY A 37 5.42 -4.39 -19.11
C GLY A 37 5.18 -5.11 -17.78
N LEU A 38 6.03 -6.09 -17.46
CA LEU A 38 5.95 -6.83 -16.19
C LEU A 38 6.15 -5.90 -14.97
N LEU A 39 7.09 -4.96 -15.06
CA LEU A 39 7.31 -3.96 -13.99
C LEU A 39 6.12 -3.02 -13.85
N ASP A 40 5.49 -2.61 -14.95
CA ASP A 40 4.30 -1.75 -14.94
C ASP A 40 3.08 -2.47 -14.34
N GLU A 41 2.87 -3.75 -14.65
CA GLU A 41 1.84 -4.57 -13.99
C GLU A 41 2.08 -4.68 -12.49
N ARG A 42 3.31 -5.02 -12.09
CA ARG A 42 3.68 -5.13 -10.67
C ARG A 42 3.51 -3.79 -9.95
N ARG A 43 3.89 -2.68 -10.57
CA ARG A 43 3.69 -1.33 -10.06
C ARG A 43 2.20 -1.03 -9.85
N ASN A 44 1.37 -1.34 -10.83
CA ASN A 44 -0.08 -1.08 -10.76
C ASN A 44 -0.74 -1.89 -9.63
N ASN A 45 -0.38 -3.16 -9.48
CA ASN A 45 -0.88 -4.00 -8.39
C ASN A 45 -0.47 -3.47 -7.01
N LEU A 46 0.77 -2.98 -6.86
CA LEU A 46 1.22 -2.34 -5.62
C LEU A 46 0.47 -1.05 -5.33
N LEU A 47 0.23 -0.20 -6.34
CA LEU A 47 -0.54 1.04 -6.17
C LEU A 47 -1.97 0.76 -5.70
N LEU A 48 -2.64 -0.24 -6.28
CA LEU A 48 -3.98 -0.67 -5.86
C LEU A 48 -3.98 -1.17 -4.41
N THR A 49 -2.97 -1.95 -4.03
CA THR A 49 -2.84 -2.47 -2.67
C THR A 49 -2.60 -1.36 -1.65
N ILE A 50 -1.73 -0.40 -1.97
CA ILE A 50 -1.47 0.77 -1.11
C ILE A 50 -2.74 1.61 -0.95
N ALA A 51 -3.48 1.88 -2.03
CA ALA A 51 -4.72 2.65 -1.95
C ALA A 51 -5.75 1.98 -1.02
N ALA A 52 -5.96 0.66 -1.16
CA ALA A 52 -6.87 -0.07 -0.27
C ALA A 52 -6.43 -0.06 1.20
N LEU A 53 -5.12 -0.07 1.47
CA LEU A 53 -4.58 0.03 2.83
C LEU A 53 -4.66 1.45 3.40
N ASP A 54 -4.44 2.49 2.58
CA ASP A 54 -4.61 3.90 2.96
C ASP A 54 -6.09 4.18 3.29
N ASP A 55 -7.04 3.65 2.50
CA ASP A 55 -8.48 3.75 2.78
C ASP A 55 -8.84 3.08 4.11
N ARG A 56 -8.31 1.87 4.36
CA ARG A 56 -8.52 1.16 5.64
C ARG A 56 -7.91 1.93 6.80
N LEU A 57 -6.70 2.48 6.65
CA LEU A 57 -6.05 3.29 7.67
C LEU A 57 -6.90 4.51 8.01
N SER A 58 -7.44 5.20 7.00
CA SER A 58 -8.35 6.33 7.17
C SER A 58 -9.61 5.93 7.93
N ALA A 59 -10.25 4.81 7.57
CA ALA A 59 -11.44 4.32 8.25
C ALA A 59 -11.19 3.96 9.72
N VAL A 60 -10.07 3.28 10.01
CA VAL A 60 -9.68 2.93 11.39
C VAL A 60 -9.37 4.19 12.20
N GLN A 61 -8.66 5.17 11.61
CA GLN A 61 -8.37 6.43 12.28
C GLN A 61 -9.65 7.23 12.57
N GLY A 62 -10.58 7.31 11.62
CA GLY A 62 -11.86 7.99 11.83
C GLY A 62 -12.69 7.38 12.96
N LEU A 63 -12.64 6.06 13.15
CA LEU A 63 -13.34 5.41 14.27
C LEU A 63 -12.69 5.69 15.63
N ILE A 64 -11.36 5.75 15.67
CA ILE A 64 -10.61 6.15 16.86
C ILE A 64 -10.98 7.59 17.24
N ASP A 65 -11.02 8.50 16.27
CA ASP A 65 -11.35 9.91 16.49
C ASP A 65 -12.79 10.09 17.00
N LEU A 66 -13.71 9.20 16.58
CA LEU A 66 -15.08 9.12 17.09
C LEU A 66 -15.21 8.43 18.45
N GLY A 67 -14.12 7.95 19.05
CA GLY A 67 -14.14 7.18 20.30
C GLY A 67 -14.86 5.83 20.18
N ARG A 68 -15.05 5.30 18.97
CA ARG A 68 -15.80 4.06 18.70
C ARG A 68 -14.84 2.90 18.40
N PRO A 69 -14.99 1.75 19.08
CA PRO A 69 -14.23 0.56 18.71
C PRO A 69 -14.65 0.07 17.31
N HIS A 70 -13.66 -0.23 16.46
CA HIS A 70 -13.88 -0.83 15.14
C HIS A 70 -14.33 -2.29 15.31
N ILE A 71 -15.65 -2.52 15.36
CA ILE A 71 -16.23 -3.88 15.40
C ILE A 71 -16.41 -4.35 13.95
N ILE A 72 -15.45 -5.10 13.42
CA ILE A 72 -15.65 -5.85 12.18
C ILE A 72 -16.52 -7.06 12.53
N ARG A 73 -17.82 -6.98 12.22
CA ARG A 73 -18.72 -8.14 12.24
C ARG A 73 -18.49 -8.91 10.95
N VAL A 74 -17.74 -9.99 11.02
CA VAL A 74 -17.69 -11.01 9.96
C VAL A 74 -19.00 -11.81 10.04
N HIS A 75 -19.79 -11.78 8.96
CA HIS A 75 -20.96 -12.65 8.76
C HIS A 75 -20.55 -13.83 7.88
#